data_AF-A0A2M7PQS3-F1
#
_entry.id   AF-A0A2M7PQS3-F1
#
_cell.length_a   1.000
_cell.length_b   1.000
_cell.length_c   1.000
_cell.angle_alpha   90.00
_cell.angle_beta   90.00
_cell.angle_gamma   90.00
#
_symmetry.space_group_name_H-M   'P 1'
#
loop_
_entity.id
_entity.type
_entity.pdbx_description
1 polymer ?
#
loop_
_entity_poly.entity_id
_entity_poly.type
_entity_poly.pdbx_seq_one_letter_code
_entity_poly.pdbx_strand_id
1 'polypeptide(L)'
;MEKLWGGRFKKTINKEMEEFISSLSFDKKLVKYDLLGSIAHAQMLGKCKIITKEETDKIVEGLKQILKEVQEDKVEIVTGEAEDIHSWVENKLKEKIGAIAGKLHIARSRNDQIALDERMYLKEEVLKIQGLLKDLQKSLIATAQKNLGVIMPGYTHLQHAQPLLFSHHLMAYFYMFERDKGRMKDLYKRVDVLPLGSAALAGTSFPIDREYVATQLGFGGISENSLDAVSDRDFILEFLSASAILMMHLSRLGEEMVLWSSQEFDFIELDDSFCTGSSIMPQKKNPDAAELIRGKTGRVYGNLLNLLTVMKALPLAYNHDMQEDKEPLFDTVSTLESSLFLM
;
A
#
# COMPACT_ATOMS: atom_id res chain seq x y z
N MET A 1 0.94 -4.76 30.77
CA MET A 1 -0.06 -5.26 29.82
C MET A 1 0.20 -6.74 29.62
N GLU A 2 -0.85 -7.57 29.59
CA GLU A 2 -0.68 -9.00 29.27
C GLU A 2 -0.51 -9.16 27.76
N LYS A 3 0.55 -9.83 27.33
CA LYS A 3 0.76 -10.18 25.93
C LYS A 3 -0.22 -11.26 25.51
N LEU A 4 -0.71 -11.20 24.28
CA LEU A 4 -1.69 -12.14 23.73
C LEU A 4 -1.17 -13.59 23.67
N TRP A 5 0.15 -13.76 23.70
CA TRP A 5 0.84 -15.04 23.66
C TRP A 5 1.71 -15.25 24.92
N GLY A 6 1.14 -15.15 26.12
CA GLY A 6 1.90 -15.34 27.37
C GLY A 6 1.83 -16.75 27.97
N GLY A 7 0.75 -17.49 27.73
CA GLY A 7 0.33 -18.63 28.57
C GLY A 7 1.29 -19.82 28.63
N ARG A 8 2.25 -19.93 27.70
CA ARG A 8 3.21 -21.05 27.62
C ARG A 8 4.60 -20.72 28.18
N PHE A 9 4.92 -19.45 28.41
CA PHE A 9 6.28 -19.01 28.71
C PHE A 9 6.55 -18.93 30.22
N LYS A 10 7.72 -19.42 30.64
CA LYS A 10 8.16 -19.42 32.06
C LYS A 10 9.07 -18.23 32.42
N LYS A 11 9.52 -17.47 31.43
CA LYS A 11 10.41 -16.32 31.57
C LYS A 11 9.81 -15.15 30.80
N THR A 12 10.14 -13.93 31.23
CA THR A 12 9.88 -12.73 30.44
C THR A 12 10.76 -12.73 29.19
N ILE A 13 10.24 -12.17 28.10
CA ILE A 13 11.03 -11.99 26.88
C ILE A 13 12.22 -11.05 27.14
N ASN A 14 13.30 -11.22 26.39
CA ASN A 14 14.37 -10.23 26.34
C ASN A 14 13.87 -8.95 25.65
N LYS A 15 14.28 -7.77 26.14
CA LYS A 15 13.84 -6.47 25.60
C LYS A 15 14.28 -6.21 24.16
N GLU A 16 15.51 -6.57 23.82
CA GLU A 16 16.03 -6.43 22.45
C GLU A 16 15.24 -7.31 21.48
N MET A 17 14.86 -8.52 21.92
CA MET A 17 14.00 -9.41 21.13
C MET A 17 12.60 -8.82 20.95
N GLU A 18 12.05 -8.17 21.99
CA GLU A 18 10.75 -7.51 21.91
C GLU A 18 10.75 -6.32 20.96
N GLU A 19 11.80 -5.50 20.98
CA GLU A 19 11.99 -4.41 20.02
C GLU A 19 12.17 -4.94 18.59
N PHE A 20 12.90 -6.05 18.43
CA PHE A 20 13.18 -6.65 17.12
C PHE A 20 11.93 -7.22 16.42
N ILE A 21 11.00 -7.82 17.16
CA ILE A 21 9.77 -8.41 16.59
C ILE A 21 8.59 -7.43 16.52
N SER A 22 8.74 -6.22 17.09
CA SER A 22 7.67 -5.25 17.12
C SER A 22 7.49 -4.60 15.74
N SER A 23 6.26 -4.63 15.22
CA SER A 23 5.89 -3.98 13.96
C SER A 23 5.17 -2.65 14.14
N LEU A 24 4.86 -2.24 15.39
CA LEU A 24 4.05 -1.05 15.67
C LEU A 24 4.60 0.25 15.04
N SER A 25 5.92 0.35 14.86
CA SER A 25 6.56 1.53 14.27
C SER A 25 6.10 1.80 12.84
N PHE A 26 5.75 0.76 12.08
CA PHE A 26 5.32 0.85 10.68
C PHE A 26 3.88 0.36 10.44
N ASP A 27 3.43 -0.70 11.13
CA ASP A 27 2.09 -1.26 10.93
C ASP A 27 0.96 -0.39 11.52
N LYS A 28 1.28 0.63 12.33
CA LYS A 28 0.31 1.65 12.77
C LYS A 28 -0.41 2.32 11.60
N LYS A 29 0.17 2.30 10.41
CA LYS A 29 -0.47 2.76 9.16
C LYS A 29 -1.76 1.98 8.85
N LEU A 30 -1.90 0.75 9.38
CA LEU A 30 -3.03 -0.13 9.16
C LEU A 30 -4.18 0.06 10.15
N VAL A 31 -4.06 0.95 11.15
CA VAL A 31 -5.06 1.13 12.22
C VAL A 31 -6.50 1.31 11.71
N LYS A 32 -6.67 2.08 10.63
CA LYS A 32 -7.97 2.31 10.00
C LYS A 32 -8.60 0.99 9.53
N TYR A 33 -7.79 0.15 8.89
CA TYR A 33 -8.24 -1.10 8.29
C TYR A 33 -8.49 -2.15 9.37
N ASP A 34 -7.62 -2.25 10.38
CA ASP A 34 -7.82 -3.16 11.52
C ASP A 34 -9.13 -2.86 12.26
N LEU A 35 -9.44 -1.57 12.49
CA LEU A 35 -10.68 -1.15 13.14
C LEU A 35 -11.91 -1.47 12.29
N LEU A 36 -11.87 -1.20 10.98
CA LEU A 36 -12.97 -1.50 10.07
C LEU A 36 -13.20 -3.02 9.93
N GLY A 37 -12.13 -3.80 9.77
CA GLY A 37 -12.16 -5.25 9.73
C GLY A 37 -12.69 -5.84 11.04
N SER A 38 -12.25 -5.32 12.18
CA SER A 38 -12.75 -5.70 13.50
C SER A 38 -14.23 -5.37 13.71
N ILE A 39 -14.73 -4.24 13.20
CA ILE A 39 -16.15 -3.91 13.25
C ILE A 39 -16.98 -4.93 12.44
N ALA A 40 -16.57 -5.22 11.20
CA ALA A 40 -17.27 -6.19 10.36
C ALA A 40 -17.24 -7.60 10.96
N HIS A 41 -16.11 -8.00 11.56
CA HIS A 41 -15.96 -9.26 12.27
C HIS A 41 -16.90 -9.35 13.48
N ALA A 42 -16.92 -8.33 14.34
CA ALA A 42 -17.82 -8.31 15.50
C ALA A 42 -19.30 -8.41 15.10
N GLN A 43 -19.70 -7.67 14.05
CA GLN A 43 -21.05 -7.76 13.51
C GLN A 43 -21.38 -9.17 12.98
N MET A 44 -20.43 -9.82 12.33
CA MET A 44 -20.57 -11.21 11.87
C MET A 44 -20.76 -12.18 13.04
N LEU A 45 -19.95 -12.05 14.11
CA LEU A 45 -20.07 -12.88 15.29
C LEU A 45 -21.47 -12.75 15.93
N GLY A 46 -22.00 -11.52 16.01
CA GLY A 46 -23.36 -11.26 16.48
C GLY A 46 -24.44 -11.85 15.58
N LYS A 47 -24.31 -11.66 14.25
CA LYS A 47 -25.22 -12.24 13.24
C LYS A 47 -25.29 -13.77 13.36
N CYS A 48 -24.14 -14.41 13.55
CA CYS A 48 -24.03 -15.86 13.68
C CYS A 48 -24.36 -16.36 15.11
N LYS A 49 -24.78 -15.45 16.01
CA LYS A 49 -25.11 -15.74 17.42
C LYS A 49 -23.96 -16.40 18.20
N ILE A 50 -22.72 -16.15 17.80
CA ILE A 50 -21.51 -16.61 18.48
C ILE A 50 -21.30 -15.79 19.76
N ILE A 51 -21.66 -14.51 19.72
CA ILE A 51 -21.75 -13.61 20.88
C ILE A 51 -23.16 -13.02 20.94
N THR A 52 -23.57 -12.51 22.11
CA THR A 52 -24.91 -11.93 22.24
C THR A 52 -25.02 -10.61 21.49
N LYS A 53 -26.25 -10.16 21.22
CA LYS A 53 -26.49 -8.85 20.59
C LYS A 53 -25.91 -7.71 21.44
N GLU A 54 -26.14 -7.74 22.75
CA GLU A 54 -25.60 -6.75 23.69
C GLU A 54 -24.06 -6.71 23.68
N GLU A 55 -23.42 -7.87 23.52
CA GLU A 55 -21.97 -7.96 23.40
C GLU A 55 -21.46 -7.41 22.08
N THR A 56 -22.18 -7.71 21.00
CA THR A 56 -21.90 -7.18 19.66
C THR A 56 -21.97 -5.66 19.65
N ASP A 57 -23.07 -5.10 20.16
CA ASP A 57 -23.33 -3.65 20.17
C ASP A 57 -22.22 -2.92 20.96
N LYS A 58 -21.86 -3.43 22.14
CA LYS A 58 -20.75 -2.87 22.95
C LYS A 58 -19.40 -2.88 22.24
N ILE A 59 -19.06 -4.00 21.58
CA ILE A 59 -17.78 -4.13 20.85
C ILE A 59 -17.76 -3.17 19.66
N VAL A 60 -18.83 -3.14 18.87
CA VAL A 60 -18.92 -2.29 17.67
C VAL A 60 -18.90 -0.81 18.04
N GLU A 61 -19.62 -0.40 19.08
CA GLU A 61 -19.60 0.99 19.57
C GLU A 61 -18.21 1.40 20.06
N GLY A 62 -17.55 0.53 20.85
CA GLY A 62 -16.18 0.76 21.31
C GLY A 62 -15.19 0.95 20.16
N LEU A 63 -15.23 0.06 19.15
CA LEU A 63 -14.38 0.15 17.96
C LEU A 63 -14.66 1.41 17.12
N LYS A 64 -15.93 1.77 16.92
CA LYS A 64 -16.30 3.01 16.21
C LYS A 64 -15.82 4.25 16.93
N GLN A 65 -15.85 4.24 18.26
CA GLN A 65 -15.31 5.33 19.06
C GLN A 65 -13.79 5.44 18.89
N ILE A 66 -13.05 4.33 18.93
CA ILE A 66 -11.60 4.32 18.69
C ILE A 66 -11.29 4.85 17.28
N LEU A 67 -12.02 4.38 16.26
CA LEU A 67 -11.86 4.84 14.88
C LEU A 67 -12.05 6.36 14.75
N LYS A 68 -13.07 6.91 15.41
CA LYS A 68 -13.30 8.35 15.44
C LYS A 68 -12.16 9.09 16.15
N GLU A 69 -11.69 8.58 17.29
CA GLU A 69 -10.58 9.18 18.04
C GLU A 69 -9.27 9.20 17.24
N VAL A 70 -8.99 8.13 16.48
CA VAL A 70 -7.83 8.05 15.57
C VAL A 70 -7.99 9.04 14.41
N GLN A 71 -9.17 9.14 13.80
CA GLN A 71 -9.43 10.05 12.69
C GLN A 71 -9.39 11.53 13.09
N GLU A 72 -9.65 11.84 14.36
CA GLU A 72 -9.62 13.20 14.92
C GLU A 72 -8.26 13.54 15.56
N ASP A 73 -7.23 12.69 15.38
CA ASP A 73 -5.90 12.82 16.00
C ASP A 73 -5.95 13.00 17.54
N LYS A 74 -6.99 12.45 18.19
CA LYS A 74 -7.19 12.54 19.65
C LYS A 74 -6.42 11.48 20.43
N VAL A 75 -5.93 10.47 19.73
CA VAL A 75 -5.17 9.36 20.31
C VAL A 75 -3.93 9.17 19.46
N GLU A 76 -2.77 9.27 20.10
CA GLU A 76 -1.49 8.96 19.48
C GLU A 76 -1.16 7.48 19.65
N ILE A 77 -0.67 6.84 18.58
CA ILE A 77 -0.15 5.47 18.62
C ILE A 77 1.35 5.57 18.90
N VAL A 78 1.72 5.38 20.16
CA VAL A 78 3.11 5.49 20.62
C VAL A 78 3.83 4.15 20.47
N THR A 79 4.96 4.15 19.77
CA THR A 79 5.79 2.95 19.59
C THR A 79 6.24 2.39 20.95
N GLY A 80 6.19 1.07 21.13
CA GLY A 80 6.58 0.39 22.37
C GLY A 80 5.46 0.20 23.40
N GLU A 81 4.26 0.77 23.18
CA GLU A 81 3.09 0.48 24.03
C GLU A 81 2.45 -0.88 23.71
N ALA A 82 2.63 -1.36 22.48
CA ALA A 82 2.18 -2.66 22.03
C ALA A 82 3.18 -3.24 21.02
N GLU A 83 3.08 -4.55 20.80
CA GLU A 83 3.92 -5.27 19.82
C GLU A 83 3.59 -4.85 18.39
N ASP A 84 2.30 -4.83 18.06
CA ASP A 84 1.74 -4.56 16.74
C ASP A 84 0.45 -3.73 16.86
N ILE A 85 -0.04 -3.21 15.73
CA ILE A 85 -1.26 -2.39 15.71
C ILE A 85 -2.49 -3.14 16.24
N HIS A 86 -2.58 -4.44 15.97
CA HIS A 86 -3.73 -5.23 16.38
C HIS A 86 -3.80 -5.38 17.92
N SER A 87 -2.67 -5.59 18.58
CA SER A 87 -2.57 -5.63 20.04
C SER A 87 -2.88 -4.27 20.64
N TRP A 88 -2.44 -3.19 19.98
CA TRP A 88 -2.81 -1.84 20.37
C TRP A 88 -4.33 -1.63 20.33
N VAL A 89 -5.00 -2.03 19.24
CA VAL A 89 -6.47 -1.92 19.11
C VAL A 89 -7.19 -2.76 20.17
N GLU A 90 -6.76 -3.99 20.42
CA GLU A 90 -7.35 -4.85 21.45
C GLU A 90 -7.16 -4.28 22.86
N ASN A 91 -5.99 -3.73 23.17
CA ASN A 91 -5.73 -3.06 24.44
C ASN A 91 -6.63 -1.84 24.61
N LYS A 92 -6.73 -0.97 23.58
CA LYS A 92 -7.59 0.22 23.60
C LYS A 92 -9.06 -0.15 23.73
N LEU A 93 -9.50 -1.22 23.08
CA LEU A 93 -10.86 -1.72 23.22
C LEU A 93 -11.10 -2.23 24.65
N LYS A 94 -10.18 -3.02 25.20
CA LYS A 94 -10.27 -3.54 26.59
C LYS A 94 -10.32 -2.40 27.62
N GLU A 95 -9.54 -1.33 27.42
CA GLU A 95 -9.61 -0.12 28.26
C GLU A 95 -11.01 0.51 28.26
N LYS A 96 -11.71 0.52 27.11
CA LYS A 96 -13.03 1.14 26.96
C LYS A 96 -14.18 0.27 27.46
N ILE A 97 -14.18 -1.03 27.14
CA ILE A 97 -15.35 -1.90 27.37
C ILE A 97 -15.08 -3.07 28.33
N GLY A 98 -13.86 -3.20 28.85
CA GLY A 98 -13.46 -4.22 29.80
C GLY A 98 -13.30 -5.61 29.17
N ALA A 99 -13.54 -6.66 29.97
CA ALA A 99 -13.25 -8.05 29.62
C ALA A 99 -13.98 -8.57 28.36
N ILE A 100 -15.12 -7.97 28.02
CA ILE A 100 -15.93 -8.30 26.84
C ILE A 100 -15.14 -8.12 25.53
N ALA A 101 -14.14 -7.22 25.51
CA ALA A 101 -13.27 -6.98 24.36
C ALA A 101 -12.57 -8.27 23.90
N GLY A 102 -12.24 -9.19 24.82
CA GLY A 102 -11.59 -10.45 24.48
C GLY A 102 -12.44 -11.37 23.58
N LYS A 103 -13.76 -11.16 23.52
CA LYS A 103 -14.65 -11.92 22.63
C LYS A 103 -14.49 -11.54 21.15
N LEU A 104 -13.90 -10.38 20.84
CA LEU A 104 -13.63 -9.95 19.47
C LEU A 104 -12.71 -10.94 18.74
N HIS A 105 -11.80 -11.60 19.45
CA HIS A 105 -10.83 -12.52 18.86
C HIS A 105 -11.41 -13.93 18.55
N ILE A 106 -12.67 -14.20 18.91
CA ILE A 106 -13.30 -15.49 18.60
C ILE A 106 -13.33 -15.71 17.08
N ALA A 107 -12.98 -16.92 16.64
CA ALA A 107 -12.97 -17.34 15.25
C ALA A 107 -12.02 -16.56 14.32
N ARG A 108 -11.01 -15.87 14.89
CA ARG A 108 -10.03 -15.06 14.18
C ARG A 108 -8.61 -15.42 14.63
N SER A 109 -7.62 -15.13 13.80
CA SER A 109 -6.20 -15.15 14.14
C SER A 109 -5.56 -13.83 13.73
N ARG A 110 -4.33 -13.58 14.20
CA ARG A 110 -3.52 -12.50 13.61
C ARG A 110 -3.22 -12.75 12.14
N ASN A 111 -3.08 -14.01 11.71
CA ASN A 111 -2.64 -14.34 10.36
C ASN A 111 -3.67 -13.92 9.29
N ASP A 112 -4.95 -14.22 9.49
CA ASP A 112 -6.01 -13.80 8.56
C ASP A 112 -6.43 -12.34 8.75
N GLN A 113 -6.22 -11.78 9.95
CA GLN A 113 -6.45 -10.37 10.25
C GLN A 113 -5.45 -9.47 9.53
N ILE A 114 -4.14 -9.73 9.62
CA ILE A 114 -3.14 -8.90 8.93
C ILE A 114 -3.27 -9.00 7.41
N ALA A 115 -3.55 -10.21 6.90
CA ALA A 115 -3.80 -10.41 5.47
C ALA A 115 -5.03 -9.61 4.99
N LEU A 116 -6.06 -9.46 5.83
CA LEU A 116 -7.21 -8.60 5.53
C LEU A 116 -6.78 -7.13 5.47
N ASP A 117 -6.07 -6.65 6.49
CA ASP A 117 -5.71 -5.25 6.63
C ASP A 117 -4.82 -4.77 5.48
N GLU A 118 -3.85 -5.60 5.07
CA GLU A 118 -2.98 -5.34 3.92
C GLU A 118 -3.76 -5.26 2.59
N ARG A 119 -4.74 -6.15 2.40
CA ARG A 119 -5.60 -6.13 1.20
C ARG A 119 -6.53 -4.93 1.20
N MET A 120 -7.11 -4.55 2.33
CA MET A 120 -7.94 -3.35 2.44
C MET A 120 -7.11 -2.09 2.16
N TYR A 121 -5.91 -1.99 2.74
CA TYR A 121 -4.96 -0.92 2.46
C TYR A 121 -4.65 -0.85 0.97
N LEU A 122 -4.18 -1.96 0.38
CA LEU A 122 -3.75 -1.96 -1.01
C LEU A 122 -4.90 -1.70 -2.00
N LYS A 123 -6.14 -2.12 -1.70
CA LYS A 123 -7.32 -1.76 -2.51
C LYS A 123 -7.49 -0.25 -2.60
N GLU A 124 -7.38 0.46 -1.48
CA GLU A 124 -7.52 1.92 -1.45
C GLU A 124 -6.38 2.60 -2.22
N GLU A 125 -5.14 2.16 -1.98
CA GLU A 125 -3.96 2.75 -2.62
C GLU A 125 -3.90 2.51 -4.14
N VAL A 126 -4.31 1.32 -4.60
CA VAL A 126 -4.39 1.02 -6.05
C VAL A 126 -5.36 1.97 -6.75
N LEU A 127 -6.50 2.31 -6.13
CA LEU A 127 -7.45 3.26 -6.71
C LEU A 127 -6.90 4.69 -6.73
N LYS A 128 -6.19 5.09 -5.67
CA LYS A 128 -5.53 6.40 -5.59
C LYS A 128 -4.44 6.54 -6.66
N ILE A 129 -3.60 5.53 -6.83
CA ILE A 129 -2.55 5.47 -7.86
C ILE A 129 -3.17 5.50 -9.27
N GLN A 130 -4.29 4.80 -9.51
CA GLN A 130 -5.02 4.92 -10.78
C GLN A 130 -5.54 6.34 -11.04
N GLY A 131 -5.98 7.04 -9.99
CA GLY A 131 -6.36 8.46 -10.05
C GLY A 131 -5.20 9.35 -10.47
N LEU A 132 -4.05 9.22 -9.80
CA LEU A 132 -2.84 9.99 -10.11
C LEU A 132 -2.32 9.70 -11.53
N LEU A 133 -2.32 8.44 -11.97
CA LEU A 133 -2.01 8.07 -13.34
C LEU A 133 -2.93 8.75 -14.36
N LYS A 134 -4.24 8.81 -14.06
CA LYS A 134 -5.21 9.49 -14.91
C LYS A 134 -4.95 10.98 -14.98
N ASP A 135 -4.52 11.60 -13.88
CA ASP A 135 -4.21 13.03 -13.85
C ASP A 135 -2.92 13.35 -14.61
N LEU A 136 -1.85 12.55 -14.46
CA LEU A 136 -0.65 12.63 -15.30
C LEU A 136 -1.00 12.48 -16.80
N GLN A 137 -1.84 11.50 -17.15
CA GLN A 137 -2.32 11.33 -18.52
C GLN A 137 -3.07 12.55 -19.05
N LYS A 138 -3.91 13.21 -18.23
CA LYS A 138 -4.57 14.46 -18.62
C LYS A 138 -3.57 15.59 -18.83
N SER A 139 -2.55 15.71 -17.96
CA SER A 139 -1.48 16.70 -18.11
C SER A 139 -0.72 16.51 -19.42
N LEU A 140 -0.36 15.27 -19.76
CA LEU A 140 0.27 14.95 -21.05
C LEU A 140 -0.62 15.32 -22.25
N ILE A 141 -1.92 15.01 -22.20
CA ILE A 141 -2.87 15.40 -23.25
C ILE A 141 -2.94 16.93 -23.37
N ALA A 142 -3.09 17.64 -22.25
CA ALA A 142 -3.20 19.10 -22.25
C ALA A 142 -1.93 19.75 -22.82
N THR A 143 -0.75 19.27 -22.44
CA THR A 143 0.54 19.74 -22.98
C THR A 143 0.68 19.42 -24.46
N ALA A 144 0.29 18.22 -24.90
CA ALA A 144 0.29 17.86 -26.32
C ALA A 144 -0.66 18.74 -27.15
N GLN A 145 -1.86 19.03 -26.63
CA GLN A 145 -2.84 19.90 -27.29
C GLN A 145 -2.36 21.36 -27.41
N LYS A 146 -1.69 21.88 -26.37
CA LYS A 146 -1.10 23.23 -26.41
C LYS A 146 0.03 23.36 -27.43
N ASN A 147 0.70 22.26 -27.78
CA ASN A 147 1.88 22.22 -28.64
C ASN A 147 1.64 21.45 -29.95
N LEU A 148 0.42 21.51 -30.50
CA LEU A 148 0.15 20.95 -31.82
C LEU A 148 0.94 21.67 -32.90
N GLY A 149 1.48 20.92 -33.87
CA GLY A 149 2.29 21.46 -34.96
C GLY A 149 3.73 21.80 -34.59
N VAL A 150 4.12 21.74 -33.31
CA VAL A 150 5.53 21.90 -32.88
C VAL A 150 6.33 20.68 -33.34
N ILE A 151 7.28 20.92 -34.25
CA ILE A 151 8.20 19.90 -34.76
C ILE A 151 9.43 19.86 -33.87
N MET A 152 9.88 18.65 -33.51
CA MET A 152 11.15 18.40 -32.84
C MET A 152 11.93 17.30 -33.58
N PRO A 153 13.26 17.20 -33.40
CA PRO A 153 14.01 16.06 -33.88
C PRO A 153 13.55 14.78 -33.19
N GLY A 154 13.28 13.72 -33.96
CA GLY A 154 13.16 12.37 -33.42
C GLY A 154 14.53 11.74 -33.24
N TYR A 155 14.68 10.91 -32.22
CA TYR A 155 15.96 10.28 -31.88
C TYR A 155 15.89 8.76 -31.94
N THR A 156 16.96 8.18 -32.48
CA THR A 156 17.31 6.76 -32.28
C THR A 156 18.78 6.71 -31.92
N HIS A 157 19.16 6.02 -30.84
CA HIS A 157 20.54 6.06 -30.30
C HIS A 157 21.03 7.47 -29.94
N LEU A 158 20.10 8.37 -29.57
CA LEU A 158 20.37 9.80 -29.37
C LEU A 158 20.99 10.50 -30.61
N GLN A 159 20.82 9.92 -31.79
CA GLN A 159 21.15 10.53 -33.08
C GLN A 159 19.87 11.04 -33.75
N HIS A 160 19.96 12.19 -34.43
CA HIS A 160 18.84 12.73 -35.21
C HIS A 160 18.41 11.72 -36.27
N ALA A 161 17.15 11.31 -36.16
CA ALA A 161 16.48 10.44 -37.12
C ALA A 161 15.53 11.28 -37.97
N GLN A 162 14.22 11.07 -37.84
CA GLN A 162 13.20 11.81 -38.58
C GLN A 162 12.59 12.91 -37.69
N PRO A 163 12.19 14.06 -38.27
CA PRO A 163 11.36 15.02 -37.56
C PRO A 163 10.04 14.38 -37.12
N LEU A 164 9.58 14.73 -35.92
CA LEU A 164 8.29 14.31 -35.39
C LEU A 164 7.61 15.47 -34.66
N LEU A 165 6.34 15.31 -34.31
CA LEU A 165 5.63 16.32 -33.50
C LEU A 165 5.93 16.09 -32.01
N PHE A 166 6.18 17.17 -31.26
CA PHE A 166 6.35 17.08 -29.80
C PHE A 166 5.12 16.42 -29.14
N SER A 167 3.92 16.76 -29.60
CA SER A 167 2.67 16.11 -29.20
C SER A 167 2.67 14.60 -29.47
N HIS A 168 3.23 14.14 -30.61
CA HIS A 168 3.37 12.71 -30.90
C HIS A 168 4.32 12.01 -29.92
N HIS A 169 5.44 12.68 -29.55
CA HIS A 169 6.36 12.18 -28.55
C HIS A 169 5.66 12.02 -27.18
N LEU A 170 4.96 13.06 -26.71
CA LEU A 170 4.22 12.99 -25.43
C LEU A 170 3.16 11.88 -25.41
N MET A 171 2.51 11.60 -26.55
CA MET A 171 1.55 10.51 -26.64
C MET A 171 2.19 9.12 -26.53
N ALA A 172 3.48 8.97 -26.84
CA ALA A 172 4.18 7.72 -26.56
C ALA A 172 4.18 7.41 -25.05
N TYR A 173 4.44 8.41 -24.21
CA TYR A 173 4.39 8.30 -22.75
C TYR A 173 2.97 8.09 -22.23
N PHE A 174 1.97 8.79 -22.80
CA PHE A 174 0.56 8.53 -22.47
C PHE A 174 0.20 7.04 -22.59
N TYR A 175 0.62 6.39 -23.68
CA TYR A 175 0.34 4.96 -23.89
C TYR A 175 1.19 4.03 -23.01
N MET A 176 2.36 4.45 -22.54
CA MET A 176 3.08 3.73 -21.49
C MET A 176 2.25 3.69 -20.20
N PHE A 177 1.79 4.86 -19.75
CA PHE A 177 0.96 5.00 -18.56
C PHE A 177 -0.44 4.39 -18.71
N GLU A 178 -0.99 4.33 -19.93
CA GLU A 178 -2.24 3.62 -20.19
C GLU A 178 -2.11 2.12 -19.89
N ARG A 179 -0.99 1.51 -20.27
CA ARG A 179 -0.71 0.10 -19.93
C ARG A 179 -0.52 -0.09 -18.43
N ASP A 180 0.12 0.87 -17.75
CA ASP A 180 0.30 0.78 -16.29
C ASP A 180 -1.03 0.90 -15.56
N LYS A 181 -1.91 1.82 -15.98
CA LYS A 181 -3.29 1.91 -15.49
C LYS A 181 -4.05 0.60 -15.73
N GLY A 182 -3.85 -0.04 -16.89
CA GLY A 182 -4.38 -1.38 -17.18
C GLY A 182 -3.91 -2.43 -16.16
N ARG A 183 -2.60 -2.48 -15.86
CA ARG A 183 -2.05 -3.38 -14.84
C ARG A 183 -2.64 -3.12 -13.45
N MET A 184 -2.76 -1.86 -13.04
CA MET A 184 -3.37 -1.50 -11.76
C MET A 184 -4.85 -1.91 -11.69
N LYS A 185 -5.58 -1.78 -12.80
CA LYS A 185 -6.98 -2.22 -12.89
C LYS A 185 -7.13 -3.73 -12.77
N ASP A 186 -6.25 -4.50 -13.40
CA ASP A 186 -6.29 -5.96 -13.33
C ASP A 186 -5.81 -6.48 -11.97
N LEU A 187 -4.77 -5.87 -11.40
CA LEU A 187 -4.29 -6.11 -10.04
C LEU A 187 -5.44 -5.96 -9.03
N TYR A 188 -6.21 -4.87 -9.10
CA TYR A 188 -7.31 -4.61 -8.16
C TYR A 188 -8.22 -5.82 -7.98
N LYS A 189 -8.56 -6.52 -9.06
CA LYS A 189 -9.43 -7.72 -9.02
C LYS A 189 -8.87 -8.84 -8.15
N ARG A 190 -7.53 -9.01 -8.10
CA ARG A 190 -6.85 -10.04 -7.30
C ARG A 190 -6.58 -9.59 -5.86
N VAL A 191 -6.41 -8.29 -5.63
CA VAL A 191 -6.40 -7.72 -4.26
C VAL A 191 -7.80 -7.84 -3.63
N ASP A 192 -8.85 -7.76 -4.45
CA ASP A 192 -10.27 -7.77 -4.07
C ASP A 192 -10.84 -9.14 -3.65
N VAL A 193 -10.11 -9.86 -2.80
CA VAL A 193 -10.49 -11.16 -2.22
C VAL A 193 -10.35 -11.10 -0.70
N LEU A 194 -11.41 -11.44 0.04
CA LEU A 194 -11.43 -11.42 1.51
C LEU A 194 -10.74 -12.67 2.11
N PRO A 195 -9.64 -12.53 2.89
CA PRO A 195 -8.99 -13.67 3.55
C PRO A 195 -9.59 -14.01 4.93
N LEU A 196 -10.27 -13.05 5.58
CA LEU A 196 -10.77 -13.20 6.95
C LEU A 196 -11.74 -14.38 7.10
N GLY A 197 -11.59 -15.12 8.20
CA GLY A 197 -12.28 -16.38 8.47
C GLY A 197 -11.42 -17.61 8.18
N SER A 198 -10.21 -17.41 7.65
CA SER A 198 -9.19 -18.45 7.49
C SER A 198 -8.48 -18.80 8.80
N ALA A 199 -8.68 -17.97 9.84
CA ALA A 199 -8.06 -18.08 11.15
C ALA A 199 -6.54 -18.25 11.02
N ALA A 200 -5.94 -19.16 11.80
CA ALA A 200 -4.49 -19.30 11.79
C ALA A 200 -3.95 -19.96 10.51
N LEU A 201 -4.70 -20.92 9.94
CA LEU A 201 -4.32 -21.67 8.73
C LEU A 201 -5.41 -22.64 8.22
N ALA A 202 -6.29 -23.14 9.09
CA ALA A 202 -7.20 -24.25 8.79
C ALA A 202 -8.68 -23.82 8.74
N GLY A 203 -8.94 -22.52 8.75
CA GLY A 203 -10.28 -21.98 9.01
C GLY A 203 -10.64 -22.09 10.49
N THR A 204 -11.93 -21.88 10.77
CA THR A 204 -12.50 -21.90 12.11
C THR A 204 -13.59 -22.96 12.23
N SER A 205 -13.74 -23.56 13.42
CA SER A 205 -14.84 -24.49 13.72
C SER A 205 -16.16 -23.77 14.07
N PHE A 206 -16.11 -22.45 14.24
CA PHE A 206 -17.32 -21.64 14.44
C PHE A 206 -18.07 -21.46 13.11
N PRO A 207 -19.42 -21.47 13.12
CA PRO A 207 -20.23 -21.30 11.91
C PRO A 207 -20.29 -19.83 11.49
N ILE A 208 -19.16 -19.29 11.03
CA ILE A 208 -19.02 -17.90 10.59
C ILE A 208 -19.60 -17.67 9.19
N ASP A 209 -19.94 -16.43 8.87
CA ASP A 209 -20.43 -16.00 7.56
C ASP A 209 -19.40 -15.07 6.90
N ARG A 210 -18.51 -15.65 6.08
CA ARG A 210 -17.43 -14.91 5.39
C ARG A 210 -17.97 -13.98 4.31
N GLU A 211 -19.02 -14.39 3.60
CA GLU A 211 -19.66 -13.59 2.56
C GLU A 211 -20.30 -12.32 3.14
N TYR A 212 -20.85 -12.40 4.34
CA TYR A 212 -21.32 -11.22 5.05
C TYR A 212 -20.18 -10.23 5.32
N VAL A 213 -19.03 -10.70 5.80
CA VAL A 213 -17.86 -9.82 6.04
C VAL A 213 -17.37 -9.22 4.73
N ALA A 214 -17.27 -10.03 3.66
CA ALA A 214 -16.87 -9.56 2.34
C ALA A 214 -17.79 -8.43 1.86
N THR A 215 -19.11 -8.63 2.00
CA THR A 215 -20.12 -7.61 1.64
C THR A 215 -19.96 -6.34 2.49
N GLN A 216 -19.80 -6.46 3.81
CA GLN A 216 -19.64 -5.29 4.70
C GLN A 216 -18.38 -4.47 4.38
N LEU A 217 -17.31 -5.13 3.96
CA LEU A 217 -16.02 -4.51 3.64
C LEU A 217 -15.84 -4.21 2.14
N GLY A 218 -16.87 -4.47 1.32
CA GLY A 218 -16.86 -4.20 -0.12
C GLY A 218 -15.83 -5.04 -0.90
N PHE A 219 -15.64 -6.31 -0.52
CA PHE A 219 -14.87 -7.29 -1.28
C PHE A 219 -15.70 -7.96 -2.37
N GLY A 220 -15.08 -8.23 -3.51
CA GLY A 220 -15.70 -8.91 -4.66
C GLY A 220 -15.82 -10.42 -4.51
N GLY A 221 -15.09 -11.03 -3.57
CA GLY A 221 -15.17 -12.46 -3.25
C GLY A 221 -14.41 -12.82 -1.98
N ILE A 222 -14.42 -14.12 -1.63
CA ILE A 222 -13.69 -14.68 -0.50
C ILE A 222 -12.57 -15.60 -0.99
N SER A 223 -11.51 -15.77 -0.19
CA SER A 223 -10.48 -16.76 -0.51
C SER A 223 -11.04 -18.19 -0.38
N GLU A 224 -10.68 -19.07 -1.30
CA GLU A 224 -11.22 -20.44 -1.38
C GLU A 224 -10.48 -21.44 -0.47
N ASN A 225 -9.25 -21.12 -0.07
CA ASN A 225 -8.41 -22.00 0.73
C ASN A 225 -7.76 -21.23 1.90
N SER A 226 -7.89 -21.75 3.11
CA SER A 226 -7.41 -21.08 4.33
C SER A 226 -5.89 -21.12 4.50
N LEU A 227 -5.20 -22.16 4.03
CA LEU A 227 -3.74 -22.24 4.05
C LEU A 227 -3.15 -21.18 3.13
N ASP A 228 -3.71 -21.08 1.93
CA ASP A 228 -3.36 -20.06 0.93
C ASP A 228 -3.63 -18.66 1.47
N ALA A 229 -4.85 -18.39 1.94
CA ALA A 229 -5.27 -17.06 2.38
C ALA A 229 -4.38 -16.40 3.45
N VAL A 230 -3.77 -17.20 4.33
CA VAL A 230 -2.88 -16.68 5.40
C VAL A 230 -1.42 -16.64 5.01
N SER A 231 -1.03 -17.26 3.89
CA SER A 231 0.35 -17.34 3.39
C SER A 231 0.57 -16.59 2.08
N ASP A 232 -0.50 -16.18 1.41
CA ASP A 232 -0.49 -15.47 0.15
C ASP A 232 0.01 -14.03 0.31
N ARG A 233 1.00 -13.67 -0.52
CA ARG A 233 1.53 -12.31 -0.72
C ARG A 233 1.68 -11.96 -2.20
N ASP A 234 1.06 -12.73 -3.09
CA ASP A 234 1.12 -12.51 -4.54
C ASP A 234 0.52 -11.16 -4.93
N PHE A 235 -0.52 -10.73 -4.21
CA PHE A 235 -1.14 -9.42 -4.43
C PHE A 235 -0.17 -8.25 -4.16
N ILE A 236 0.74 -8.38 -3.19
CA ILE A 236 1.78 -7.38 -2.92
C ILE A 236 2.90 -7.49 -3.96
N LEU A 237 3.38 -8.71 -4.26
CA LEU A 237 4.41 -8.95 -5.27
C LEU A 237 3.99 -8.41 -6.65
N GLU A 238 2.75 -8.63 -7.04
CA GLU A 238 2.21 -8.13 -8.29
C GLU A 238 2.10 -6.60 -8.29
N PHE A 239 1.69 -5.99 -7.17
CA PHE A 239 1.73 -4.54 -7.00
C PHE A 239 3.14 -3.98 -7.14
N LEU A 240 4.13 -4.57 -6.48
CA LEU A 240 5.53 -4.15 -6.57
C LEU A 240 6.07 -4.31 -7.99
N SER A 241 5.67 -5.38 -8.70
CA SER A 241 6.03 -5.61 -10.10
C SER A 241 5.42 -4.56 -11.04
N ALA A 242 4.13 -4.28 -10.91
CA ALA A 242 3.46 -3.23 -11.67
C ALA A 242 4.06 -1.85 -11.38
N SER A 243 4.40 -1.59 -10.11
CA SER A 243 5.04 -0.36 -9.65
C SER A 243 6.45 -0.19 -10.21
N ALA A 244 7.23 -1.26 -10.30
CA ALA A 244 8.54 -1.24 -10.93
C ALA A 244 8.45 -0.85 -12.41
N ILE A 245 7.52 -1.44 -13.16
CA ILE A 245 7.31 -1.07 -14.58
C ILE A 245 6.88 0.39 -14.71
N LEU A 246 5.99 0.86 -13.84
CA LEU A 246 5.55 2.25 -13.82
C LEU A 246 6.70 3.22 -13.54
N MET A 247 7.52 2.94 -12.53
CA MET A 247 8.72 3.74 -12.23
C MET A 247 9.72 3.72 -13.38
N MET A 248 9.86 2.60 -14.10
CA MET A 248 10.65 2.55 -15.32
C MET A 248 10.13 3.54 -16.37
N HIS A 249 8.82 3.58 -16.64
CA HIS A 249 8.26 4.57 -17.57
C HIS A 249 8.44 6.01 -17.10
N LEU A 250 8.24 6.29 -15.81
CA LEU A 250 8.49 7.60 -15.22
C LEU A 250 9.97 8.01 -15.35
N SER A 251 10.90 7.09 -15.14
CA SER A 251 12.33 7.36 -15.28
C SER A 251 12.73 7.68 -16.72
N ARG A 252 12.08 7.06 -17.71
CA ARG A 252 12.29 7.39 -19.13
C ARG A 252 11.81 8.79 -19.45
N LEU A 253 10.62 9.18 -18.98
CA LEU A 253 10.14 10.55 -19.13
C LEU A 253 11.06 11.55 -18.39
N GLY A 254 11.51 11.19 -17.19
CA GLY A 254 12.48 11.97 -16.43
C GLY A 254 13.80 12.17 -17.19
N GLU A 255 14.32 11.14 -17.86
CA GLU A 255 15.52 11.25 -18.71
C GLU A 255 15.33 12.27 -19.83
N GLU A 256 14.19 12.21 -20.53
CA GLU A 256 13.86 13.16 -21.58
C GLU A 256 13.82 14.59 -21.03
N MET A 257 13.15 14.82 -19.90
CA MET A 257 13.09 16.16 -19.30
C MET A 257 14.48 16.68 -18.90
N VAL A 258 15.34 15.81 -18.35
CA VAL A 258 16.72 16.16 -18.01
C VAL A 258 17.52 16.53 -19.26
N LEU A 259 17.41 15.73 -20.33
CA LEU A 259 18.11 16.00 -21.59
C LEU A 259 17.57 17.26 -22.27
N TRP A 260 16.26 17.38 -22.42
CA TRP A 260 15.58 18.48 -23.11
C TRP A 260 15.76 19.83 -22.42
N SER A 261 15.99 19.85 -21.11
CA SER A 261 16.25 21.07 -20.33
C SER A 261 17.74 21.46 -20.26
N SER A 262 18.63 20.65 -20.82
CA SER A 262 20.06 20.99 -20.94
C SER A 262 20.29 22.11 -21.96
N GLN A 263 21.41 22.82 -21.84
CA GLN A 263 21.77 23.90 -22.76
C GLN A 263 22.04 23.40 -24.19
N GLU A 264 22.49 22.15 -24.33
CA GLU A 264 22.81 21.55 -25.61
C GLU A 264 21.56 21.19 -26.42
N PHE A 265 20.46 20.84 -25.76
CA PHE A 265 19.20 20.53 -26.40
C PHE A 265 18.29 21.76 -26.46
N ASP A 266 18.07 22.43 -25.32
CA ASP A 266 17.24 23.64 -25.20
C ASP A 266 15.84 23.49 -25.82
N PHE A 267 15.19 22.34 -25.57
CA PHE A 267 13.87 22.02 -26.11
C PHE A 267 12.73 22.43 -25.18
N ILE A 268 12.98 22.41 -23.86
CA ILE A 268 11.98 22.77 -22.85
C ILE A 268 12.60 23.68 -21.81
N GLU A 269 11.76 24.53 -21.24
CA GLU A 269 12.02 25.22 -19.98
C GLU A 269 11.02 24.70 -18.94
N LEU A 270 11.53 24.16 -17.84
CA LEU A 270 10.69 23.67 -16.73
C LEU A 270 10.18 24.83 -15.90
N ASP A 271 9.12 24.65 -15.11
CA ASP A 271 8.64 25.68 -14.20
C ASP A 271 9.58 25.81 -12.96
N ASP A 272 9.75 27.04 -12.46
CA ASP A 272 10.62 27.33 -11.31
C ASP A 272 10.23 26.54 -10.06
N SER A 273 8.93 26.29 -9.83
CA SER A 273 8.48 25.62 -8.61
C SER A 273 8.85 24.13 -8.54
N PHE A 274 9.31 23.55 -9.66
CA PHE A 274 9.71 22.14 -9.77
C PHE A 274 11.21 21.96 -10.01
N CYS A 275 11.97 23.05 -9.97
CA CYS A 275 13.41 23.06 -10.19
C CYS A 275 14.13 23.68 -8.99
N THR A 276 15.44 23.46 -8.92
CA THR A 276 16.30 24.23 -8.04
C THR A 276 17.30 25.05 -8.83
N GLY A 277 17.82 26.10 -8.21
CA GLY A 277 18.87 26.94 -8.78
C GLY A 277 20.24 26.69 -8.16
N SER A 278 21.23 27.40 -8.66
CA SER A 278 22.52 27.56 -7.97
C SER A 278 22.65 28.96 -7.43
N SER A 279 23.06 29.10 -6.16
CA SER A 279 23.37 30.42 -5.57
C SER A 279 24.55 31.13 -6.26
N ILE A 280 25.41 30.40 -6.98
CA ILE A 280 26.59 30.92 -7.68
C ILE A 280 26.30 31.21 -9.16
N MET A 281 25.34 30.49 -9.75
CA MET A 281 25.04 30.54 -11.19
C MET A 281 23.54 30.78 -11.40
N PRO A 282 23.10 32.05 -11.49
CA PRO A 282 21.68 32.40 -11.60
C PRO A 282 20.95 31.81 -12.80
N GLN A 283 21.67 31.52 -13.89
CA GLN A 283 21.13 30.90 -15.09
C GLN A 283 20.95 29.38 -14.97
N LYS A 284 21.51 28.74 -13.93
CA LYS A 284 21.50 27.28 -13.81
C LYS A 284 20.21 26.82 -13.16
N LYS A 285 19.38 26.11 -13.93
CA LYS A 285 18.15 25.46 -13.47
C LYS A 285 18.32 23.94 -13.49
N ASN A 286 18.18 23.30 -12.34
CA ASN A 286 18.38 21.86 -12.19
C ASN A 286 17.01 21.14 -12.21
N PRO A 287 16.85 20.10 -13.05
CA PRO A 287 15.62 19.30 -13.15
C PRO A 287 15.50 18.27 -12.01
N ASP A 288 15.68 18.70 -10.76
CA ASP A 288 15.84 17.81 -9.59
C ASP A 288 14.69 16.83 -9.40
N ALA A 289 13.45 17.24 -9.67
CA ALA A 289 12.29 16.37 -9.57
C ALA A 289 12.41 15.16 -10.53
N ALA A 290 12.77 15.42 -11.79
CA ALA A 290 12.97 14.38 -12.80
C ALA A 290 14.15 13.45 -12.45
N GLU A 291 15.25 14.02 -11.93
CA GLU A 291 16.41 13.24 -11.48
C GLU A 291 16.07 12.34 -10.29
N LEU A 292 15.36 12.87 -9.28
CA LEU A 292 14.98 12.10 -8.10
C LEU A 292 13.95 11.02 -8.43
N ILE A 293 12.99 11.29 -9.31
CA ILE A 293 12.02 10.27 -9.78
C ILE A 293 12.77 9.14 -10.49
N ARG A 294 13.71 9.47 -11.38
CA ARG A 294 14.57 8.48 -12.04
C ARG A 294 15.37 7.67 -11.00
N GLY A 295 16.00 8.31 -10.03
CA GLY A 295 16.76 7.63 -8.96
C GLY A 295 15.90 6.73 -8.07
N LYS A 296 14.66 7.14 -7.76
CA LYS A 296 13.70 6.37 -6.95
C LYS A 296 13.24 5.06 -7.60
N THR A 297 13.46 4.89 -8.91
CA THR A 297 13.23 3.61 -9.61
C THR A 297 14.01 2.46 -8.97
N GLY A 298 15.28 2.69 -8.61
CA GLY A 298 16.12 1.68 -7.97
C GLY A 298 15.58 1.22 -6.61
N ARG A 299 14.94 2.13 -5.87
CA ARG A 299 14.30 1.81 -4.59
C ARG A 299 13.11 0.86 -4.78
N VAL A 300 12.22 1.17 -5.72
CA VAL A 300 11.05 0.31 -6.01
C VAL A 300 11.46 -1.05 -6.56
N TYR A 301 12.54 -1.12 -7.35
CA TYR A 301 13.10 -2.40 -7.78
C TYR A 301 13.65 -3.21 -6.61
N GLY A 302 14.35 -2.54 -5.69
CA GLY A 302 14.86 -3.15 -4.46
C GLY A 302 13.73 -3.74 -3.60
N ASN A 303 12.63 -3.01 -3.44
CA ASN A 303 11.45 -3.47 -2.70
C ASN A 303 10.85 -4.74 -3.32
N LEU A 304 10.72 -4.80 -4.65
CA LEU A 304 10.27 -6.01 -5.35
C LEU A 304 11.21 -7.19 -5.11
N LEU A 305 12.52 -7.00 -5.29
CA LEU A 305 13.51 -8.07 -5.11
C LEU A 305 13.58 -8.55 -3.67
N ASN A 306 13.44 -7.64 -2.70
CA ASN A 306 13.37 -7.96 -1.28
C ASN A 306 12.20 -8.92 -1.01
N LEU A 307 10.96 -8.55 -1.37
CA LEU A 307 9.81 -9.40 -1.07
C LEU A 307 9.82 -10.72 -1.85
N LEU A 308 10.27 -10.72 -3.11
CA LEU A 308 10.48 -11.97 -3.86
C LEU A 308 11.45 -12.91 -3.13
N THR A 309 12.50 -12.35 -2.51
CA THR A 309 13.49 -13.12 -1.76
C THR A 309 12.94 -13.62 -0.44
N VAL A 310 12.17 -12.80 0.28
CA VAL A 310 11.48 -13.19 1.53
C VAL A 310 10.53 -14.35 1.26
N MET A 311 9.70 -14.26 0.23
CA MET A 311 8.69 -15.29 -0.07
C MET A 311 9.27 -16.58 -0.67
N LYS A 312 10.49 -16.53 -1.22
CA LYS A 312 11.11 -17.66 -1.92
C LYS A 312 11.37 -18.83 -0.96
N ALA A 313 10.70 -19.96 -1.23
CA ALA A 313 10.86 -21.24 -0.54
C ALA A 313 10.43 -21.23 0.93
N LEU A 314 9.55 -20.30 1.35
CA LEU A 314 8.87 -20.40 2.63
C LEU A 314 7.93 -21.61 2.66
N PRO A 315 7.97 -22.44 3.71
CA PRO A 315 7.02 -23.53 3.88
C PRO A 315 5.63 -22.98 4.21
N LEU A 316 4.56 -23.66 3.81
CA LEU A 316 3.22 -23.27 4.25
C LEU A 316 3.05 -23.46 5.77
N ALA A 317 2.19 -22.68 6.44
CA ALA A 317 1.37 -21.59 5.91
C ALA A 317 1.97 -20.22 6.25
N TYR A 318 1.59 -19.62 7.37
CA TYR A 318 2.17 -18.35 7.83
C TYR A 318 3.53 -18.57 8.51
N ASN A 319 4.51 -17.73 8.18
CA ASN A 319 5.80 -17.64 8.87
C ASN A 319 6.07 -16.19 9.24
N HIS A 320 6.82 -15.97 10.33
CA HIS A 320 7.09 -14.62 10.82
C HIS A 320 7.92 -13.78 9.82
N ASP A 321 8.64 -14.42 8.89
CA ASP A 321 9.30 -13.80 7.74
C ASP A 321 8.35 -12.87 6.96
N MET A 322 7.05 -13.20 6.91
CA MET A 322 6.03 -12.38 6.24
C MET A 322 5.76 -11.05 6.96
N GLN A 323 6.39 -10.75 8.11
CA GLN A 323 6.30 -9.42 8.70
C GLN A 323 6.98 -8.35 7.80
N GLU A 324 7.98 -8.76 7.01
CA GLU A 324 8.82 -7.94 6.12
C GLU A 324 8.11 -7.46 4.83
N ASP A 325 6.85 -7.81 4.61
CA ASP A 325 6.08 -7.40 3.43
C ASP A 325 5.61 -5.93 3.46
N LYS A 326 5.42 -5.37 4.66
CA LYS A 326 4.76 -4.08 4.91
C LYS A 326 5.65 -2.90 4.56
N GLU A 327 6.92 -2.90 4.98
CA GLU A 327 7.82 -1.78 4.72
C GLU A 327 8.08 -1.57 3.21
N PRO A 328 8.43 -2.62 2.41
CA PRO A 328 8.55 -2.49 0.96
C PRO A 328 7.25 -2.04 0.29
N LEU A 329 6.10 -2.52 0.77
CA LEU A 329 4.80 -2.11 0.28
C LEU A 329 4.54 -0.62 0.56
N PHE A 330 4.72 -0.17 1.80
CA PHE A 330 4.43 1.21 2.23
C PHE A 330 5.37 2.22 1.59
N ASP A 331 6.67 1.93 1.51
CA ASP A 331 7.65 2.79 0.84
C ASP A 331 7.38 2.89 -0.66
N THR A 332 6.98 1.78 -1.30
CA THR A 332 6.61 1.79 -2.74
C THR A 332 5.38 2.65 -2.98
N VAL A 333 4.31 2.50 -2.19
CA VAL A 333 3.11 3.35 -2.31
C VAL A 333 3.48 4.83 -2.18
N SER A 334 4.19 5.20 -1.10
CA SER A 334 4.60 6.59 -0.86
C SER A 334 5.46 7.17 -2.00
N THR A 335 6.37 6.36 -2.52
CA THR A 335 7.24 6.71 -3.65
C THR A 335 6.43 6.95 -4.91
N LEU A 336 5.47 6.08 -5.23
CA LEU A 336 4.62 6.19 -6.41
C LEU A 336 3.74 7.43 -6.35
N GLU A 337 3.08 7.66 -5.22
CA GLU A 337 2.21 8.82 -5.04
C GLU A 337 2.96 10.13 -5.26
N SER A 338 4.11 10.28 -4.60
CA SER A 338 4.93 11.48 -4.72
C SER A 338 5.47 11.66 -6.14
N SER A 339 5.91 10.56 -6.78
CA SER A 339 6.48 10.62 -8.13
C SER A 339 5.43 10.92 -9.20
N LEU A 340 4.23 10.35 -9.08
CA LEU A 340 3.12 10.61 -10.02
C LEU A 340 2.51 11.99 -9.81
N PHE A 341 2.53 12.53 -8.60
CA PHE A 341 2.02 13.87 -8.33
C PHE A 341 2.96 14.97 -8.86
N LEU A 342 4.28 14.76 -8.74
CA LEU A 342 5.29 15.72 -9.16
C LEU A 342 5.56 15.71 -10.68
N MET A 343 5.37 14.55 -11.33
CA MET A 343 5.47 14.41 -12.79
C MET A 343 4.20 14.94 -13.47
#